data_AF-A0A285U5U0-F1
#
_entry.id   AF-A0A285U5U0-F1
#
_cell.length_a   1.000
_cell.length_b   1.000
_cell.length_c   1.000
_cell.angle_alpha   90.00
_cell.angle_beta   90.00
_cell.angle_gamma   90.00
#
_symmetry.space_group_name_H-M   'P 1'
#
loop_
_entity.id
_entity.type
_entity.pdbx_description
1 polymer ?
#
loop_
_entity_poly.entity_id
_entity_poly.type
_entity_poly.pdbx_seq_one_letter_code
_entity_poly.pdbx_strand_id
1 'polypeptide(L)'
;MTRTLVECLRLFNRKERYWLIRNALGEKNQELPLSNSFRERLGKVIDTNIPADAWWALDYHIDWLFGALVLDRTPEDAESKPIENPCVSEENEPPRRLIRGNHEDFDFVIAFDRTVVLIEAKGVTSWGNGQLSSKHQRLCEWERFSEQVQIGHKKMAEPPRIIVVLMSPKESGGLSKLDWPKSVNDSGNAAKFLTMDFTGAPEKFRVPERCVVRDEKAKAAFDGDHWHLKSVSRPPSH
;
A
#
# COMPACT_ATOMS: atom_id res chain seq x y z
N MET A 1 -22.58 -6.00 -17.09
CA MET A 1 -21.86 -4.76 -17.52
C MET A 1 -20.43 -5.00 -17.07
N THR A 2 -19.42 -4.77 -17.92
CA THR A 2 -18.03 -5.02 -17.51
C THR A 2 -17.71 -4.19 -16.26
N ARG A 3 -17.23 -4.84 -15.19
CA ARG A 3 -16.79 -4.16 -13.98
C ARG A 3 -15.64 -3.20 -14.29
N THR A 4 -15.62 -2.08 -13.58
CA THR A 4 -14.49 -1.16 -13.51
C THR A 4 -13.40 -1.72 -12.59
N LEU A 5 -12.17 -1.21 -12.71
CA LEU A 5 -11.07 -1.53 -11.81
C LEU A 5 -11.42 -1.23 -10.34
N VAL A 6 -12.08 -0.10 -10.10
CA VAL A 6 -12.50 0.32 -8.75
C VAL A 6 -13.50 -0.68 -8.16
N GLU A 7 -14.46 -1.17 -8.95
CA GLU A 7 -15.38 -2.22 -8.50
C GLU A 7 -14.64 -3.53 -8.20
N CYS A 8 -13.65 -3.90 -9.00
CA CYS A 8 -12.82 -5.08 -8.74
C CYS A 8 -12.06 -4.94 -7.42
N LEU A 9 -11.42 -3.80 -7.16
CA LEU A 9 -10.71 -3.53 -5.89
C LEU A 9 -11.66 -3.56 -4.68
N ARG A 10 -12.87 -3.00 -4.82
CA ARG A 10 -13.89 -3.02 -3.76
C ARG A 10 -14.26 -4.44 -3.34
N LEU A 11 -14.41 -5.36 -4.29
CA LEU A 11 -14.81 -6.75 -4.00
C LEU A 11 -13.79 -7.51 -3.15
N PHE A 12 -12.51 -7.15 -3.22
CA PHE A 12 -11.46 -7.77 -2.42
C PHE A 12 -11.24 -7.08 -1.07
N ASN A 13 -11.80 -5.89 -0.83
CA ASN A 13 -11.63 -5.18 0.43
C ASN A 13 -12.46 -5.79 1.57
N ARG A 14 -11.86 -6.76 2.28
CA ARG A 14 -12.47 -7.39 3.46
C ARG A 14 -11.84 -6.98 4.80
N LYS A 15 -11.00 -5.94 4.83
CA LYS A 15 -10.28 -5.55 6.05
C LYS A 15 -11.25 -4.95 7.07
N GLU A 16 -11.29 -5.51 8.28
CA GLU A 16 -12.26 -5.16 9.32
C GLU A 16 -12.13 -3.68 9.74
N ARG A 17 -10.91 -3.14 9.76
CA ARG A 17 -10.66 -1.73 10.14
C ARG A 17 -11.34 -0.73 9.19
N TYR A 18 -11.34 -1.01 7.89
CA TYR A 18 -12.06 -0.20 6.90
C TYR A 18 -13.56 -0.18 7.22
N TRP A 19 -14.15 -1.36 7.43
CA TRP A 19 -15.57 -1.49 7.74
C TRP A 19 -15.94 -0.86 9.09
N LEU A 20 -15.07 -0.98 10.10
CA LEU A 20 -15.25 -0.35 11.41
C LEU A 20 -15.30 1.18 11.28
N ILE A 21 -14.33 1.78 10.58
CA ILE A 21 -14.27 3.25 10.39
C ILE A 21 -15.50 3.74 9.64
N ARG A 22 -15.94 3.01 8.61
CA ARG A 22 -17.17 3.37 7.88
C ARG A 22 -18.41 3.30 8.75
N ASN A 23 -18.54 2.29 9.61
CA ASN A 23 -19.68 2.22 10.53
C ASN A 23 -19.62 3.31 11.61
N ALA A 24 -18.43 3.73 12.01
CA ALA A 24 -18.25 4.74 13.04
C ALA A 24 -18.42 6.18 12.52
N LEU A 25 -17.95 6.47 11.30
CA LEU A 25 -17.83 7.83 10.77
C LEU A 25 -18.65 8.09 9.48
N GLY A 26 -19.03 7.04 8.77
CA GLY A 26 -19.74 7.15 7.49
C GLY A 26 -21.26 7.23 7.67
N GLU A 27 -21.92 7.87 6.70
CA GLU A 27 -23.37 7.79 6.57
C GLU A 27 -23.79 6.51 5.84
N LYS A 28 -25.02 6.03 6.12
CA LYS A 28 -25.55 4.81 5.51
C LYS A 28 -25.54 4.93 3.97
N ASN A 29 -24.97 3.93 3.32
CA ASN A 29 -24.83 3.85 1.85
C ASN A 29 -24.02 4.99 1.21
N GLN A 30 -23.26 5.76 1.99
CA GLN A 30 -22.33 6.76 1.45
C GLN A 30 -20.89 6.33 1.71
N GLU A 31 -20.02 6.58 0.73
CA GLU A 31 -18.57 6.48 0.93
C GLU A 31 -18.11 7.67 1.79
N LEU A 32 -17.21 7.42 2.74
CA LEU A 32 -16.59 8.50 3.50
C LEU A 32 -15.59 9.22 2.58
N PRO A 33 -15.77 10.51 2.27
CA PRO A 33 -14.98 11.16 1.22
C PRO A 33 -13.55 11.47 1.69
N LEU A 34 -12.60 11.46 0.76
CA LEU A 34 -11.29 12.09 0.96
C LEU A 34 -11.44 13.60 1.04
N SER A 35 -10.75 14.26 1.97
CA SER A 35 -10.80 15.72 2.07
C SER A 35 -10.24 16.40 0.81
N ASN A 36 -10.82 17.54 0.43
CA ASN A 36 -10.38 18.30 -0.76
C ASN A 36 -8.89 18.67 -0.67
N SER A 37 -8.44 19.15 0.49
CA SER A 37 -7.04 19.53 0.71
C SER A 37 -6.08 18.35 0.59
N PHE A 38 -6.48 17.14 1.00
CA PHE A 38 -5.67 15.95 0.80
C PHE A 38 -5.61 15.55 -0.68
N ARG A 39 -6.76 15.54 -1.38
CA ARG A 39 -6.83 15.25 -2.82
C ARG A 39 -5.99 16.22 -3.65
N GLU A 40 -6.02 17.51 -3.35
CA GLU A 40 -5.23 18.52 -4.04
C GLU A 40 -3.72 18.35 -3.82
N ARG A 41 -3.28 18.14 -2.57
CA ARG A 41 -1.85 17.94 -2.26
C ARG A 41 -1.32 16.66 -2.91
N LEU A 42 -2.04 15.55 -2.76
CA LEU A 42 -1.65 14.29 -3.37
C LEU A 42 -1.70 14.38 -4.89
N GLY A 43 -2.74 15.01 -5.44
CA GLY A 43 -2.89 15.20 -6.88
C GLY A 43 -1.73 15.97 -7.53
N LYS A 44 -1.20 16.99 -6.85
CA LYS A 44 0.03 17.69 -7.28
C LYS A 44 1.25 16.77 -7.29
N VAL A 45 1.39 15.90 -6.30
CA VAL A 45 2.53 14.96 -6.17
C VAL A 45 2.52 13.89 -7.27
N ILE A 46 1.34 13.44 -7.68
CA ILE A 46 1.17 12.40 -8.71
C ILE A 46 0.84 12.96 -10.10
N ASP A 47 0.82 14.28 -10.24
CA ASP A 47 0.44 15.03 -11.45
C ASP A 47 -0.91 14.60 -12.03
N THR A 48 -1.93 14.49 -11.18
CA THR A 48 -3.27 14.03 -11.58
C THR A 48 -4.35 14.56 -10.64
N ASN A 49 -5.47 15.03 -11.19
CA ASN A 49 -6.62 15.40 -10.39
C ASN A 49 -7.31 14.16 -9.81
N ILE A 50 -7.45 14.10 -8.48
CA ILE A 50 -8.14 13.00 -7.80
C ILE A 50 -9.61 13.38 -7.63
N PRO A 51 -10.55 12.63 -8.22
CA PRO A 51 -11.97 12.98 -8.17
C PRO A 51 -12.54 12.83 -6.76
N ALA A 52 -13.66 13.51 -6.48
CA ALA A 52 -14.25 13.56 -5.15
C ALA A 52 -14.85 12.20 -4.70
N ASP A 53 -15.20 11.35 -5.66
CA ASP A 53 -15.73 10.01 -5.49
C ASP A 53 -14.65 8.92 -5.59
N ALA A 54 -13.36 9.28 -5.58
CA ALA A 54 -12.27 8.33 -5.52
C ALA A 54 -12.44 7.37 -4.34
N TRP A 55 -12.34 6.07 -4.62
CA TRP A 55 -12.45 5.03 -3.62
C TRP A 55 -11.15 4.88 -2.85
N TRP A 56 -11.23 4.46 -1.59
CA TRP A 56 -10.05 4.17 -0.79
C TRP A 56 -10.24 2.96 0.13
N ALA A 57 -9.11 2.39 0.58
CA ALA A 57 -9.06 1.34 1.59
C ALA A 57 -7.83 1.51 2.50
N LEU A 58 -7.91 0.97 3.71
CA LEU A 58 -6.80 0.89 4.67
C LEU A 58 -6.25 -0.53 4.72
N ASP A 59 -4.94 -0.66 4.96
CA ASP A 59 -4.25 -1.92 5.17
C ASP A 59 -4.61 -2.97 4.07
N TYR A 60 -4.56 -2.53 2.82
CA TYR A 60 -5.02 -3.30 1.68
C TYR A 60 -3.94 -4.30 1.24
N HIS A 61 -4.26 -5.59 1.30
CA HIS A 61 -3.29 -6.66 1.05
C HIS A 61 -2.83 -6.69 -0.41
N ILE A 62 -1.54 -6.93 -0.63
CA ILE A 62 -0.98 -6.98 -1.99
C ILE A 62 -1.52 -8.17 -2.82
N ASP A 63 -1.85 -9.30 -2.16
CA ASP A 63 -2.54 -10.42 -2.81
C ASP A 63 -3.94 -10.01 -3.29
N TRP A 64 -4.64 -9.15 -2.55
CA TRP A 64 -5.95 -8.62 -2.95
C TRP A 64 -5.83 -7.64 -4.12
N LEU A 65 -4.76 -6.85 -4.17
CA LEU A 65 -4.45 -6.01 -5.31
C LEU A 65 -4.28 -6.86 -6.57
N PHE A 66 -3.46 -7.92 -6.51
CA PHE A 66 -3.21 -8.78 -7.66
C PHE A 66 -4.48 -9.53 -8.08
N GLY A 67 -5.27 -10.04 -7.13
CA GLY A 67 -6.57 -10.65 -7.42
C GLY A 67 -7.53 -9.69 -8.13
N ALA A 68 -7.61 -8.43 -7.68
CA ALA A 68 -8.45 -7.41 -8.31
C ALA A 68 -7.97 -7.05 -9.72
N LEU A 69 -6.65 -6.98 -9.95
CA LEU A 69 -6.07 -6.70 -11.26
C LEU A 69 -6.27 -7.85 -12.26
N VAL A 70 -6.31 -9.10 -11.77
CA VAL A 70 -6.70 -10.27 -12.57
C VAL A 70 -8.20 -10.22 -12.88
N LEU A 71 -9.03 -9.92 -11.89
CA LEU A 71 -10.48 -9.82 -12.05
C LEU A 71 -10.88 -8.73 -13.07
N ASP A 72 -10.21 -7.57 -13.05
CA ASP A 72 -10.37 -6.47 -14.02
C ASP A 72 -10.17 -6.93 -15.48
N ARG A 73 -9.42 -8.01 -15.69
CA ARG A 73 -9.11 -8.60 -17.01
C ARG A 73 -9.88 -9.88 -17.29
N THR A 74 -10.70 -10.35 -16.36
CA THR A 74 -11.40 -11.63 -16.44
C THR A 74 -12.85 -11.40 -16.88
N PRO A 75 -13.35 -12.07 -17.93
CA PRO A 75 -14.77 -12.09 -18.28
C PRO A 75 -15.64 -12.65 -17.15
N GLU A 76 -16.86 -12.14 -17.00
CA GLU A 76 -17.76 -12.54 -15.90
C GLU A 76 -18.02 -14.06 -15.85
N ASP A 77 -18.10 -14.72 -17.00
CA ASP A 77 -18.32 -16.16 -17.15
C ASP A 77 -17.09 -17.02 -16.81
N ALA A 78 -15.92 -16.40 -16.61
CA ALA A 78 -14.67 -17.07 -16.25
C ALA A 78 -14.32 -16.96 -14.75
N GLU A 79 -15.06 -16.16 -13.95
CA GLU A 79 -14.76 -15.93 -12.52
C GLU A 79 -14.83 -17.18 -11.65
N SER A 80 -15.72 -18.12 -11.99
CA SER A 80 -15.90 -19.36 -11.23
C SER A 80 -14.82 -20.41 -11.52
N LYS A 81 -13.97 -20.17 -12.53
CA LYS A 81 -12.92 -21.10 -12.92
C LYS A 81 -11.66 -20.85 -12.08
N PRO A 82 -10.99 -21.91 -11.60
CA PRO A 82 -9.70 -21.76 -10.95
C PRO A 82 -8.69 -21.08 -11.89
N ILE A 83 -7.98 -20.08 -11.36
CA ILE A 83 -6.87 -19.41 -12.05
C ILE A 83 -5.57 -20.00 -11.52
N GLU A 84 -4.66 -20.36 -12.42
CA GLU A 84 -3.33 -20.82 -12.03
C GLU A 84 -2.59 -19.72 -11.27
N ASN A 85 -2.06 -20.06 -10.10
CA ASN A 85 -1.19 -19.17 -9.34
C ASN A 85 0.25 -19.34 -9.87
N PRO A 86 0.79 -18.40 -10.64
CA PRO A 86 2.06 -18.58 -11.33
C PRO A 86 3.21 -18.79 -10.32
N CYS A 87 4.17 -19.62 -10.70
CA CYS A 87 5.42 -19.78 -9.97
C CYS A 87 6.41 -18.70 -10.42
N VAL A 88 6.95 -17.96 -9.46
CA VAL A 88 8.05 -17.02 -9.65
C VAL A 88 9.33 -17.70 -9.17
N SER A 89 10.28 -17.83 -10.08
CA SER A 89 11.62 -18.32 -9.80
C SER A 89 12.64 -17.23 -10.16
N GLU A 90 13.47 -16.85 -9.19
CA GLU A 90 14.62 -15.98 -9.39
C GLU A 90 15.90 -16.75 -9.09
N GLU A 91 17.00 -16.34 -9.72
CA GLU A 91 18.29 -16.99 -9.54
C GLU A 91 18.73 -16.84 -8.07
N ASN A 92 19.03 -17.96 -7.41
CA ASN A 92 19.43 -18.05 -5.99
C ASN A 92 18.32 -17.84 -4.93
N GLU A 93 17.04 -17.82 -5.31
CA GLU A 93 15.92 -17.75 -4.36
C GLU A 93 15.01 -18.99 -4.49
N PRO A 94 14.41 -19.49 -3.39
CA PRO A 94 13.45 -20.57 -3.47
C PRO A 94 12.24 -20.16 -4.33
N PRO A 95 11.69 -21.09 -5.13
CA PRO A 95 10.50 -20.81 -5.93
C PRO A 95 9.33 -20.43 -5.02
N ARG A 96 8.60 -19.40 -5.43
CA ARG A 96 7.45 -18.87 -4.68
C ARG A 96 6.28 -18.62 -5.61
N ARG A 97 5.09 -18.48 -5.06
CA ARG A 97 3.89 -18.18 -5.85
C ARG A 97 3.58 -16.68 -5.81
N LEU A 98 2.85 -16.18 -6.82
CA LEU A 98 2.44 -14.77 -6.86
C LEU A 98 1.45 -14.43 -5.75
N ILE A 99 0.39 -15.24 -5.59
CA ILE A 99 -0.51 -15.16 -4.43
C ILE A 99 0.09 -16.02 -3.32
N ARG A 100 0.43 -15.40 -2.19
CA ARG A 100 1.23 -16.04 -1.12
C ARG A 100 0.44 -16.38 0.13
N GLY A 101 -0.73 -15.76 0.33
CA GLY A 101 -1.49 -15.84 1.57
C GLY A 101 -0.79 -15.14 2.75
N ASN A 102 0.19 -14.27 2.49
CA ASN A 102 0.91 -13.53 3.52
C ASN A 102 0.22 -12.20 3.87
N HIS A 103 0.65 -11.58 4.98
CA HIS A 103 0.08 -10.33 5.50
C HIS A 103 0.86 -9.09 5.05
N GLU A 104 1.28 -9.05 3.78
CA GLU A 104 1.89 -7.85 3.22
C GLU A 104 0.80 -6.92 2.68
N ASP A 105 0.66 -5.74 3.27
CA ASP A 105 -0.35 -4.74 2.96
C ASP A 105 0.25 -3.35 2.72
N PHE A 106 -0.46 -2.52 1.95
CA PHE A 106 -0.22 -1.08 1.89
C PHE A 106 -1.10 -0.38 2.92
N ASP A 107 -0.53 0.58 3.65
CA ASP A 107 -1.22 1.28 4.73
C ASP A 107 -2.50 1.97 4.23
N PHE A 108 -2.47 2.55 3.02
CA PHE A 108 -3.62 3.19 2.39
C PHE A 108 -3.60 3.02 0.87
N VAL A 109 -4.76 2.79 0.27
CA VAL A 109 -4.93 2.70 -1.18
C VAL A 109 -6.02 3.67 -1.61
N ILE A 110 -5.81 4.35 -2.74
CA ILE A 110 -6.81 5.19 -3.40
C ILE A 110 -6.94 4.71 -4.85
N ALA A 111 -8.15 4.57 -5.36
CA ALA A 111 -8.38 4.20 -6.74
C ALA A 111 -9.51 5.04 -7.37
N PHE A 112 -9.29 5.43 -8.61
CA PHE A 112 -10.22 6.17 -9.44
C PHE A 112 -9.88 5.91 -10.91
N ASP A 113 -10.88 5.86 -11.78
CA ASP A 113 -10.72 5.49 -13.18
C ASP A 113 -9.86 4.22 -13.34
N ARG A 114 -8.67 4.37 -13.94
CA ARG A 114 -7.64 3.33 -14.10
C ARG A 114 -6.35 3.61 -13.32
N THR A 115 -6.42 4.49 -12.33
CA THR A 115 -5.28 4.85 -11.47
C THR A 115 -5.42 4.20 -10.10
N VAL A 116 -4.35 3.59 -9.61
CA VAL A 116 -4.24 3.05 -8.25
C VAL A 116 -3.05 3.70 -7.56
N VAL A 117 -3.31 4.41 -6.47
CA VAL A 117 -2.28 5.03 -5.63
C VAL A 117 -2.11 4.16 -4.38
N LEU A 118 -0.92 3.62 -4.20
CA LEU A 118 -0.50 2.77 -3.08
C LEU A 118 0.34 3.63 -2.14
N ILE A 119 -0.14 3.84 -0.91
CA ILE A 119 0.52 4.71 0.06
C ILE A 119 1.06 3.87 1.22
N GLU A 120 2.34 4.08 1.50
CA GLU A 120 3.01 3.58 2.69
C GLU A 120 3.28 4.74 3.65
N ALA A 121 2.82 4.63 4.88
CA ALA A 121 2.86 5.67 5.89
C ALA A 121 3.84 5.35 7.03
N LYS A 122 4.66 6.34 7.43
CA LYS A 122 5.42 6.31 8.69
C LYS A 122 5.35 7.64 9.41
N GLY A 123 5.02 7.59 10.69
CA GLY A 123 4.91 8.76 11.56
C GLY A 123 6.17 9.06 12.35
N VAL A 124 6.30 8.39 13.50
CA VAL A 124 7.38 8.61 14.48
C VAL A 124 8.57 7.66 14.30
N THR A 125 8.41 6.62 13.47
CA THR A 125 9.47 5.67 13.12
C THR A 125 9.94 5.90 11.69
N SER A 126 11.07 5.30 11.31
CA SER A 126 11.57 5.30 9.94
C SER A 126 11.18 4.02 9.21
N TRP A 127 11.16 4.07 7.88
CA TRP A 127 11.15 2.87 7.05
C TRP A 127 12.49 2.15 7.15
N GLY A 128 12.46 0.82 7.25
CA GLY A 128 13.61 -0.02 6.92
C GLY A 128 13.58 -0.38 5.43
N ASN A 129 14.75 -0.56 4.81
CA ASN A 129 14.85 -0.93 3.39
C ASN A 129 14.10 -2.25 3.08
N GLY A 130 14.12 -3.23 3.99
CA GLY A 130 13.47 -4.53 3.76
C GLY A 130 11.97 -4.47 3.51
N GLN A 131 11.24 -3.56 4.18
CA GLN A 131 9.79 -3.42 4.00
C GLN A 131 9.44 -2.89 2.60
N LEU A 132 10.21 -1.91 2.11
CA LEU A 132 10.00 -1.35 0.78
C LEU A 132 10.50 -2.29 -0.32
N SER A 133 11.63 -2.96 -0.10
CA SER A 133 12.19 -3.95 -1.04
C SER A 133 11.25 -5.13 -1.28
N SER A 134 10.59 -5.65 -0.24
CA SER A 134 9.62 -6.75 -0.38
C SER A 134 8.44 -6.34 -1.27
N LYS A 135 7.83 -5.17 -1.02
CA LYS A 135 6.73 -4.62 -1.83
C LYS A 135 7.13 -4.32 -3.27
N HIS A 136 8.34 -3.77 -3.45
CA HIS A 136 8.93 -3.54 -4.77
C HIS A 136 9.08 -4.85 -5.55
N GLN A 137 9.68 -5.88 -4.95
CA GLN A 137 9.86 -7.19 -5.57
C GLN A 137 8.50 -7.77 -6.01
N ARG A 138 7.49 -7.70 -5.14
CA ARG A 138 6.12 -8.14 -5.48
C ARG A 138 5.55 -7.43 -6.70
N LEU A 139 5.76 -6.12 -6.83
CA LEU A 139 5.28 -5.36 -7.97
C LEU A 139 6.06 -5.67 -9.26
N CYS A 140 7.36 -5.97 -9.17
CA CYS A 140 8.13 -6.50 -10.30
C CYS A 140 7.63 -7.87 -10.76
N GLU A 141 7.27 -8.76 -9.82
CA GLU A 141 6.66 -10.06 -10.14
C GLU A 141 5.32 -9.90 -10.86
N TRP A 142 4.49 -8.95 -10.39
CA TRP A 142 3.25 -8.61 -11.06
C TRP A 142 3.49 -8.14 -12.50
N GLU A 143 4.43 -7.23 -12.74
CA GLU A 143 4.73 -6.75 -14.10
C GLU A 143 5.03 -7.90 -15.05
N ARG A 144 5.94 -8.81 -14.66
CA ARG A 144 6.33 -10.00 -15.44
C ARG A 144 5.15 -10.93 -15.72
N PHE A 145 4.24 -11.09 -14.75
CA PHE A 145 3.06 -11.94 -14.91
C PHE A 145 1.94 -11.27 -15.69
N SER A 146 1.81 -9.95 -15.59
CA SER A 146 0.65 -9.21 -16.09
C SER A 146 0.46 -9.36 -17.61
N GLU A 147 1.54 -9.59 -18.36
CA GLU A 147 1.49 -9.82 -19.81
C GLU A 147 0.98 -11.24 -20.16
N GLN A 148 1.13 -12.19 -19.23
CA GLN A 148 0.76 -13.60 -19.41
C GLN A 148 -0.72 -13.86 -19.09
N VAL A 149 -1.37 -12.95 -18.36
CA VAL A 149 -2.81 -12.99 -18.07
C VAL A 149 -3.58 -12.60 -19.33
N GLN A 150 -3.70 -13.53 -20.29
CA GLN A 150 -4.61 -13.43 -21.43
C GLN A 150 -5.86 -14.29 -21.17
N ILE A 151 -6.83 -13.74 -20.44
CA ILE A 151 -8.10 -14.44 -20.19
C ILE A 151 -9.13 -13.96 -21.23
N GLY A 152 -9.11 -14.61 -22.40
CA GLY A 152 -10.06 -14.38 -23.49
C GLY A 152 -9.71 -13.21 -24.41
N HIS A 153 -10.28 -13.22 -25.62
CA HIS A 153 -10.02 -12.28 -26.72
C HIS A 153 -10.50 -10.83 -26.48
N LYS A 154 -10.74 -10.41 -25.23
CA LYS A 154 -11.15 -9.03 -24.95
C LYS A 154 -9.95 -8.12 -25.26
N LYS A 155 -10.14 -7.18 -26.19
CA LYS A 155 -9.27 -6.01 -26.35
C LYS A 155 -9.03 -5.44 -24.95
N MET A 156 -7.80 -5.57 -24.46
CA MET A 156 -7.46 -5.20 -23.09
C MET A 156 -7.84 -3.73 -22.87
N ALA A 157 -8.49 -3.43 -21.74
CA ALA A 157 -8.47 -2.08 -21.22
C ALA A 157 -7.01 -1.64 -21.08
N GLU A 158 -6.73 -0.35 -21.26
CA GLU A 158 -5.39 0.20 -21.03
C GLU A 158 -4.83 -0.29 -19.68
N PRO A 159 -3.53 -0.59 -19.57
CA PRO A 159 -2.97 -1.05 -18.30
C PRO A 159 -3.27 -0.02 -17.18
N PRO A 160 -3.55 -0.47 -15.95
CA PRO A 160 -3.80 0.46 -14.87
C PRO A 160 -2.51 1.20 -14.53
N ARG A 161 -2.63 2.49 -14.26
CA ARG A 161 -1.52 3.31 -13.78
C ARG A 161 -1.36 3.09 -12.28
N ILE A 162 -0.23 2.53 -11.87
CA ILE A 162 0.06 2.27 -10.45
C ILE A 162 1.08 3.29 -9.96
N ILE A 163 0.81 3.94 -8.83
CA ILE A 163 1.68 4.96 -8.24
C ILE A 163 1.93 4.59 -6.80
N VAL A 164 3.20 4.53 -6.40
CA VAL A 164 3.61 4.31 -5.02
C VAL A 164 3.99 5.65 -4.40
N VAL A 165 3.41 5.93 -3.24
CA VAL A 165 3.65 7.15 -2.46
C VAL A 165 4.15 6.78 -1.08
N LEU A 166 5.28 7.34 -0.69
CA LEU A 166 5.77 7.30 0.68
C LEU A 166 5.26 8.54 1.41
N MET A 167 4.58 8.31 2.53
CA MET A 167 3.97 9.38 3.31
C MET A 167 4.56 9.43 4.72
N SER A 168 5.28 10.50 5.03
CA SER A 168 5.84 10.75 6.36
C SER A 168 6.06 12.24 6.58
N PRO A 169 6.40 12.68 7.81
CA PRO A 169 6.68 14.08 8.08
C PRO A 169 7.86 14.65 7.28
N LYS A 170 8.84 13.80 6.96
CA LYS A 170 10.04 14.14 6.20
C LYS A 170 10.45 13.00 5.30
N GLU A 171 10.92 13.34 4.11
CA GLU A 171 11.45 12.37 3.17
C GLU A 171 12.64 11.62 3.79
N SER A 172 12.66 10.30 3.63
CA SER A 172 13.69 9.45 4.22
C SER A 172 14.96 9.50 3.38
N GLY A 173 16.00 10.17 3.88
CA GLY A 173 17.30 10.23 3.20
C GLY A 173 18.09 8.91 3.21
N GLY A 174 17.64 7.89 3.97
CA GLY A 174 18.34 6.61 4.12
C GLY A 174 17.76 5.46 3.29
N LEU A 175 16.74 5.70 2.47
CA LEU A 175 16.15 4.67 1.62
C LEU A 175 17.04 4.39 0.42
N SER A 176 17.33 3.11 0.18
CA SER A 176 17.97 2.69 -1.06
C SER A 176 17.09 3.06 -2.24
N LYS A 177 17.70 3.54 -3.32
CA LYS A 177 17.00 3.70 -4.59
C LYS A 177 16.55 2.32 -5.08
N LEU A 178 15.28 2.21 -5.45
CA LEU A 178 14.69 1.01 -6.02
C LEU A 178 14.31 1.31 -7.46
N ASP A 179 14.66 0.39 -8.36
CA ASP A 179 14.29 0.46 -9.77
C ASP A 179 12.88 -0.08 -9.93
N TRP A 180 11.88 0.78 -9.80
CA TRP A 180 10.47 0.37 -9.88
C TRP A 180 10.14 -0.21 -11.26
N PRO A 181 9.20 -1.17 -11.34
CA PRO A 181 8.75 -1.70 -12.63
C PRO A 181 8.15 -0.56 -13.49
N LYS A 182 8.25 -0.67 -14.82
CA LYS A 182 7.83 0.42 -15.75
C LYS A 182 6.37 0.80 -15.60
N SER A 183 5.53 -0.18 -15.27
CA SER A 183 4.11 -0.03 -14.97
C SER A 183 3.81 0.76 -13.68
N VAL A 184 4.82 1.07 -12.87
CA VAL A 184 4.72 1.82 -11.61
C VAL A 184 5.44 3.17 -11.74
N ASN A 185 4.87 4.22 -11.13
CA ASN A 185 5.47 5.56 -11.04
C ASN A 185 5.93 6.16 -12.38
N ASP A 186 5.12 6.03 -13.43
CA ASP A 186 5.37 6.66 -14.73
C ASP A 186 6.71 6.25 -15.36
N SER A 187 6.87 4.96 -15.67
CA SER A 187 8.10 4.36 -16.23
C SER A 187 9.18 4.04 -15.20
N GLY A 188 8.79 3.60 -13.99
CA GLY A 188 9.72 3.08 -13.00
C GLY A 188 10.46 4.15 -12.19
N ASN A 189 9.96 5.40 -12.17
CA ASN A 189 10.56 6.43 -11.33
C ASN A 189 10.48 6.04 -9.85
N ALA A 190 11.31 6.72 -9.04
CA ALA A 190 11.24 6.59 -7.60
C ALA A 190 9.82 6.82 -7.07
N ALA A 191 9.52 6.17 -5.94
CA ALA A 191 8.27 6.41 -5.21
C ALA A 191 8.10 7.90 -4.95
N LYS A 192 6.88 8.39 -5.14
CA LYS A 192 6.57 9.80 -4.87
C LYS A 192 6.56 10.03 -3.36
N PHE A 193 6.81 11.27 -2.94
CA PHE A 193 6.79 11.64 -1.52
C PHE A 193 5.64 12.59 -1.23
N LEU A 194 4.90 12.33 -0.14
CA LEU A 194 3.88 13.23 0.38
C LEU A 194 4.10 13.48 1.87
N THR A 195 4.11 14.75 2.27
CA THR A 195 4.26 15.11 3.68
C THR A 195 3.01 14.72 4.49
N MET A 196 3.24 13.94 5.55
CA MET A 196 2.27 13.67 6.61
C MET A 196 2.27 14.81 7.62
N ASP A 197 1.13 15.48 7.76
CA ASP A 197 0.97 16.56 8.72
C ASP A 197 0.61 16.01 10.11
N PHE A 198 1.40 16.38 11.10
CA PHE A 198 1.19 16.06 12.52
C PHE A 198 0.64 17.24 13.31
N THR A 199 0.20 18.31 12.63
CA THR A 199 -0.49 19.43 13.26
C THR A 199 -1.71 18.92 14.03
N GLY A 200 -1.81 19.29 15.30
CA GLY A 200 -2.84 18.77 16.22
C GLY A 200 -2.47 17.48 16.95
N ALA A 201 -1.41 16.77 16.56
CA ALA A 201 -0.92 15.62 17.33
C ALA A 201 -0.19 16.08 18.61
N PRO A 202 -0.09 15.24 19.67
CA PRO A 202 0.64 15.56 20.89
C PRO A 202 2.11 15.88 20.63
N GLU A 203 2.72 16.79 21.41
CA GLU A 203 4.15 17.14 21.26
C GLU A 203 5.10 15.96 21.50
N LYS A 204 4.70 15.01 22.34
CA LYS A 204 5.46 13.81 22.66
C LYS A 204 4.54 12.60 22.62
N PHE A 205 5.00 11.57 21.93
CA PHE A 205 4.45 10.24 22.02
C PHE A 205 5.21 9.45 23.10
N ARG A 206 4.54 8.43 23.65
CA ARG A 206 5.14 7.46 24.56
C ARG A 206 5.05 6.10 23.91
N VAL A 207 6.19 5.43 23.77
CA VAL A 207 6.26 4.07 23.20
C VAL A 207 6.88 3.13 24.22
N PRO A 208 6.35 1.91 24.40
CA PRO A 208 7.05 0.88 25.16
C PRO A 208 8.28 0.43 24.36
N GLU A 209 9.46 0.49 24.98
CA GLU A 209 10.70 -0.06 24.43
C GLU A 209 11.09 -1.29 25.26
N ARG A 210 11.16 -2.46 24.60
CA ARG A 210 11.63 -3.69 25.22
C ARG A 210 13.13 -3.58 25.51
N CYS A 211 13.55 -4.07 26.66
CA CYS A 211 14.92 -3.99 27.10
C CYS A 211 15.34 -5.23 27.90
N VAL A 212 16.64 -5.45 27.96
CA VAL A 212 17.28 -6.28 28.99
C VAL A 212 17.92 -5.36 30.02
N VAL A 213 17.85 -5.74 31.29
CA VAL A 213 18.52 -5.02 32.38
C VAL A 213 19.85 -5.70 32.67
N ARG A 214 20.96 -4.97 32.48
CA ARG A 214 22.30 -5.42 32.86
C ARG A 214 22.96 -4.32 33.67
N ASP A 215 23.51 -4.66 34.82
CA ASP A 215 24.16 -3.71 35.74
C ASP A 215 23.26 -2.50 36.05
N GLU A 216 21.98 -2.77 36.36
CA GLU A 216 20.93 -1.75 36.63
C GLU A 216 20.64 -0.78 35.47
N LYS A 217 21.16 -1.04 34.27
CA LYS A 217 20.90 -0.24 33.07
C LYS A 217 20.02 -1.01 32.09
N ALA A 218 18.92 -0.36 31.68
CA ALA A 218 18.08 -0.85 30.60
C ALA A 218 18.77 -0.62 29.25
N LYS A 219 18.89 -1.69 28.45
CA LYS A 219 19.36 -1.61 27.06
C LYS A 219 18.31 -2.21 26.13
N ALA A 220 17.96 -1.49 25.06
CA ALA A 220 16.98 -1.93 24.09
C ALA A 220 17.35 -3.33 23.53
N ALA A 221 16.36 -4.23 23.50
CA ALA A 221 16.50 -5.59 23.01
C ALA A 221 15.15 -6.08 22.46
N PHE A 222 15.19 -6.77 21.31
CA PHE A 222 13.97 -7.26 20.64
C PHE A 222 13.24 -8.32 21.46
N ASP A 223 14.01 -9.21 22.08
CA ASP A 223 13.63 -10.29 22.98
C ASP A 223 13.77 -9.90 24.47
N GLY A 224 13.81 -8.59 24.77
CA GLY A 224 13.94 -8.09 26.13
C GLY A 224 12.83 -8.61 27.05
N ASP A 225 13.22 -9.04 28.25
CA ASP A 225 12.35 -9.54 29.32
C ASP A 225 11.73 -8.41 30.16
N HIS A 226 12.21 -7.17 29.98
CA HIS A 226 11.68 -5.95 30.59
C HIS A 226 11.23 -4.97 29.51
N TRP A 227 10.54 -3.91 29.93
CA TRP A 227 10.23 -2.77 29.06
C TRP A 227 10.18 -1.47 29.88
N HIS A 228 10.40 -0.34 29.22
CA HIS A 228 10.20 0.99 29.81
C HIS A 228 9.52 1.95 28.83
N LEU A 229 9.02 3.07 29.35
CA LEU A 229 8.47 4.14 28.52
C LEU A 229 9.61 4.95 27.89
N LYS A 230 9.60 5.03 26.56
CA LYS A 230 10.45 5.94 25.78
C LYS A 230 9.61 7.10 25.27
N SER A 231 10.16 8.30 25.40
CA SER A 231 9.55 9.50 24.84
C SER A 231 10.04 9.71 23.41
N VAL A 232 9.12 9.91 22.46
CA VAL A 232 9.45 10.25 21.08
C VAL A 232 8.79 11.58 20.75
N SER A 233 9.58 12.58 20.35
CA SER A 233 9.05 13.90 20.00
C SER A 233 8.22 13.82 18.73
N ARG A 234 7.16 14.63 18.67
CA ARG A 234 6.42 14.86 17.44
C ARG A 234 7.38 15.35 16.35
N PRO A 235 7.34 14.78 15.15
CA PRO A 235 8.06 15.30 14.00
C PRO A 235 7.64 16.76 13.73
N PRO A 236 8.56 17.65 13.31
CA PRO A 236 8.20 19.03 13.03
C PRO A 236 7.22 19.10 11.85
N SER A 237 6.18 19.92 11.97
CA SER A 237 5.30 20.27 10.84
C SER A 237 6.04 21.26 9.93
N HIS A 238 5.90 21.09 8.60
CA HIS A 238 6.46 21.96 7.58
C HIS A 238 5.39 22.83 6.94
#